data_AF-A0A962BKE5-F1
#
_entry.id   AF-A0A962BKE5-F1
#
_cell.length_a   1.000
_cell.length_b   1.000
_cell.length_c   1.000
_cell.angle_alpha   90.00
_cell.angle_beta   90.00
_cell.angle_gamma   90.00
#
_symmetry.space_group_name_H-M   'P 1'
#
loop_
_entity.id
_entity.type
_entity.pdbx_description
1 polymer ?
#
loop_
_entity_poly.entity_id
_entity_poly.type
_entity_poly.pdbx_seq_one_letter_code
_entity_poly.pdbx_strand_id
1 'polypeptide(L)'
;FDYATQTLAYLPPNMPDPRSFEFGDAWLKAALPLIEASQGRAFLLFTAGRALQRARDALVDRIDYPLFVQGDAPRGVLLERFRESGNGVLLGLASFWQGVDVPGDALSLVVIDKLPFAAPDDPVLEARLDAIRRSGGNPFRDWQLPSAVISLKQGAGRLIRTVNDRGVLMLCDPRLSSGYGRVFMKSLPPFPVTRNEADVLAFFDDRLD
;
A
#
# COMPACT_ATOMS: atom_id res chain seq x y z
N PHE A 1 -2.14 21.40 2.32
CA PHE A 1 -2.69 20.14 1.80
C PHE A 1 -4.17 20.12 2.15
N ASP A 2 -5.03 20.04 1.14
CA ASP A 2 -6.46 19.81 1.33
C ASP A 2 -6.74 18.32 1.20
N TYR A 3 -6.42 17.56 2.25
CA TYR A 3 -6.61 16.11 2.23
C TYR A 3 -8.07 15.70 1.95
N ALA A 4 -9.05 16.54 2.30
CA ALA A 4 -10.46 16.22 2.12
C ALA A 4 -10.87 16.13 0.65
N THR A 5 -10.21 16.88 -0.24
CA THR A 5 -10.52 16.90 -1.69
C THR A 5 -9.44 16.23 -2.53
N GLN A 6 -8.20 16.19 -2.02
CA GLN A 6 -7.04 15.67 -2.74
C GLN A 6 -6.75 14.19 -2.47
N THR A 7 -7.42 13.58 -1.51
CA THR A 7 -7.19 12.16 -1.21
C THR A 7 -8.46 11.38 -1.06
N LEU A 8 -8.34 10.08 -1.30
CA LEU A 8 -9.36 9.12 -0.97
C LEU A 8 -8.69 7.83 -0.47
N ALA A 9 -9.08 7.38 0.71
CA ALA A 9 -8.73 6.05 1.19
C ALA A 9 -9.81 5.07 0.77
N TYR A 10 -9.44 4.05 0.01
CA TYR A 10 -10.34 2.98 -0.42
C TYR A 10 -10.10 1.71 0.38
N LEU A 11 -11.17 1.19 0.99
CA LEU A 11 -11.19 -0.08 1.69
C LEU A 11 -12.12 -1.05 0.93
N PRO A 12 -11.58 -1.89 0.03
CA PRO A 12 -12.40 -2.83 -0.73
C PRO A 12 -13.26 -3.69 0.19
N PRO A 13 -14.57 -3.84 -0.11
CA PRO A 13 -15.45 -4.64 0.71
C PRO A 13 -15.18 -6.13 0.51
N ASN A 14 -15.53 -6.94 1.53
CA ASN A 14 -15.54 -8.40 1.44
C ASN A 14 -14.19 -9.05 1.06
N MET A 15 -13.07 -8.41 1.39
CA MET A 15 -11.75 -9.01 1.22
C MET A 15 -11.61 -10.30 2.07
N PRO A 16 -11.12 -11.41 1.49
CA PRO A 16 -10.85 -12.65 2.23
C PRO A 16 -9.79 -12.48 3.32
N ASP A 17 -9.65 -13.48 4.21
CA ASP A 17 -8.53 -13.51 5.15
C ASP A 17 -7.20 -13.40 4.38
N PRO A 18 -6.27 -12.50 4.78
CA PRO A 18 -4.96 -12.34 4.13
C PRO A 18 -4.10 -13.61 4.01
N ARG A 19 -4.42 -14.66 4.75
CA ARG A 19 -3.75 -15.96 4.74
C ARG A 19 -4.41 -16.97 3.79
N SER A 20 -5.62 -16.67 3.32
CA SER A 20 -6.36 -17.53 2.38
C SER A 20 -5.71 -17.51 0.99
N PHE A 21 -5.94 -18.57 0.21
CA PHE A 21 -5.49 -18.65 -1.18
C PHE A 21 -6.23 -17.67 -2.09
N GLU A 22 -7.51 -17.40 -1.79
CA GLU A 22 -8.41 -16.52 -2.54
C GLU A 22 -8.03 -15.03 -2.45
N PHE A 23 -7.23 -14.66 -1.44
CA PHE A 23 -6.85 -13.27 -1.19
C PHE A 23 -6.16 -12.63 -2.40
N GLY A 24 -5.29 -13.37 -3.09
CA GLY A 24 -4.56 -12.84 -4.25
C GLY A 24 -5.48 -12.45 -5.41
N ASP A 25 -6.46 -13.31 -5.72
CA ASP A 25 -7.42 -13.07 -6.79
C ASP A 25 -8.38 -11.93 -6.43
N ALA A 26 -8.84 -11.88 -5.18
CA ALA A 26 -9.66 -10.78 -4.67
C ALA A 26 -8.91 -9.44 -4.71
N TRP A 27 -7.64 -9.44 -4.32
CA TRP A 27 -6.77 -8.27 -4.40
C TRP A 27 -6.63 -7.79 -5.84
N LEU A 28 -6.33 -8.70 -6.78
CA LEU A 28 -6.16 -8.36 -8.20
C LEU A 28 -7.44 -7.77 -8.78
N LYS A 29 -8.60 -8.40 -8.49
CA LYS A 29 -9.91 -7.93 -8.93
C LYS A 29 -10.20 -6.51 -8.46
N ALA A 30 -9.83 -6.17 -7.24
CA ALA A 30 -10.06 -4.84 -6.69
C ALA A 30 -9.00 -3.80 -7.13
N ALA A 31 -7.77 -4.23 -7.40
CA ALA A 31 -6.67 -3.33 -7.75
C ALA A 31 -6.63 -2.98 -9.24
N LEU A 32 -6.98 -3.92 -10.13
CA LEU A 32 -6.85 -3.72 -11.58
C LEU A 32 -7.65 -2.52 -12.12
N PRO A 33 -8.94 -2.33 -11.78
CA PRO A 33 -9.70 -1.16 -12.24
C PRO A 33 -9.09 0.15 -11.77
N LEU A 34 -8.51 0.16 -10.58
CA LEU A 34 -7.85 1.35 -10.02
C LEU A 34 -6.53 1.65 -10.73
N ILE A 35 -5.75 0.63 -11.09
CA ILE A 35 -4.51 0.78 -11.88
C ILE A 35 -4.82 1.39 -13.25
N GLU A 36 -5.91 0.95 -13.88
CA GLU A 36 -6.38 1.50 -15.16
C GLU A 36 -6.87 2.95 -15.01
N ALA A 37 -7.71 3.23 -14.01
CA ALA A 37 -8.22 4.58 -13.73
C ALA A 37 -7.11 5.56 -13.35
N SER A 38 -6.08 5.09 -12.63
CA SER A 38 -4.90 5.90 -12.33
C SER A 38 -3.95 6.04 -13.53
N GLN A 39 -4.22 5.38 -14.66
CA GLN A 39 -3.35 5.33 -15.85
C GLN A 39 -1.94 4.85 -15.52
N GLY A 40 -1.86 3.74 -14.79
CA GLY A 40 -0.64 3.32 -14.13
C GLY A 40 -0.36 4.25 -12.96
N ARG A 41 0.82 4.86 -12.89
CA ARG A 41 1.19 5.80 -11.81
C ARG A 41 0.94 5.22 -10.42
N ALA A 42 1.27 3.94 -10.28
CA ALA A 42 0.86 3.13 -9.15
C ALA A 42 2.05 2.51 -8.42
N PHE A 43 2.01 2.55 -7.08
CA PHE A 43 2.87 1.75 -6.20
C PHE A 43 2.05 0.67 -5.54
N LEU A 44 2.39 -0.59 -5.81
CA LEU A 44 1.75 -1.75 -5.20
C LEU A 44 2.73 -2.38 -4.21
N LEU A 45 2.39 -2.30 -2.93
CA LEU A 45 3.25 -2.65 -1.81
C LEU A 45 2.77 -3.92 -1.14
N PHE A 46 3.70 -4.86 -1.01
CA PHE A 46 3.44 -6.21 -0.50
C PHE A 46 4.19 -6.48 0.79
N THR A 47 3.57 -7.19 1.73
CA THR A 47 4.29 -7.62 2.95
C THR A 47 5.15 -8.87 2.72
N ALA A 48 5.01 -9.56 1.58
CA ALA A 48 5.72 -10.80 1.30
C ALA A 48 6.13 -10.92 -0.18
N GLY A 49 7.35 -11.41 -0.42
CA GLY A 49 7.90 -11.58 -1.78
C GLY A 49 7.07 -12.52 -2.65
N ARG A 50 6.48 -13.57 -2.08
CA ARG A 50 5.59 -14.48 -2.81
C ARG A 50 4.33 -13.76 -3.35
N ALA A 51 3.78 -12.80 -2.60
CA ALA A 51 2.63 -12.03 -3.04
C ALA A 51 3.01 -11.08 -4.18
N LEU A 52 4.18 -10.43 -4.06
CA LEU A 52 4.75 -9.59 -5.10
C LEU A 52 4.97 -10.35 -6.42
N GLN A 53 5.55 -11.55 -6.39
CA GLN A 53 5.76 -12.35 -7.61
C GLN A 53 4.43 -12.77 -8.25
N ARG A 54 3.43 -13.16 -7.44
CA ARG A 54 2.09 -13.46 -7.97
C ARG A 54 1.45 -12.24 -8.63
N ALA A 55 1.61 -11.05 -8.06
CA ALA A 55 1.11 -9.83 -8.67
C ALA A 55 1.85 -9.49 -9.97
N ARG A 56 3.17 -9.72 -10.03
CA ARG A 56 3.96 -9.60 -11.27
C ARG A 56 3.36 -10.48 -12.37
N ASP A 57 3.22 -11.77 -12.10
CA ASP A 57 2.73 -12.75 -13.08
C ASP A 57 1.30 -12.43 -13.53
N ALA A 58 0.49 -11.89 -12.63
CA ALA A 58 -0.89 -11.51 -12.93
C ALA A 58 -1.02 -10.22 -13.75
N LEU A 59 -0.06 -9.29 -13.63
CA LEU A 59 -0.15 -7.96 -14.24
C LEU A 59 0.60 -7.84 -15.56
N VAL A 60 1.72 -8.56 -15.74
CA VAL A 60 2.65 -8.36 -16.87
C VAL A 60 1.99 -8.37 -18.26
N ASP A 61 0.96 -9.18 -18.47
CA ASP A 61 0.22 -9.29 -19.73
C ASP A 61 -1.21 -8.72 -19.65
N ARG A 62 -1.55 -8.01 -18.57
CA ARG A 62 -2.91 -7.46 -18.34
C ARG A 62 -2.97 -5.94 -18.30
N ILE A 63 -1.83 -5.26 -18.18
CA ILE A 63 -1.76 -3.80 -18.15
C ILE A 63 -0.87 -3.29 -19.28
N ASP A 64 -1.22 -2.13 -19.83
CA ASP A 64 -0.45 -1.47 -20.90
C ASP A 64 0.61 -0.49 -20.35
N TYR A 65 0.97 -0.62 -19.06
CA TYR A 65 1.89 0.29 -18.37
C TYR A 65 3.24 -0.38 -18.09
N PRO A 66 4.36 0.35 -18.14
CA PRO A 66 5.67 -0.20 -17.76
C PRO A 66 5.67 -0.76 -16.34
N LEU A 67 5.97 -2.06 -16.21
CA LEU A 67 5.99 -2.77 -14.93
C LEU A 67 7.42 -2.83 -14.37
N PHE A 68 7.60 -2.28 -13.17
CA PHE A 68 8.86 -2.27 -12.45
C PHE A 68 8.76 -3.16 -11.22
N VAL A 69 9.66 -4.13 -11.06
CA VAL A 69 9.57 -5.11 -9.98
C VAL A 69 10.83 -5.05 -9.11
N GLN A 70 10.64 -4.90 -7.79
CA GLN A 70 11.75 -5.01 -6.86
C GLN A 70 12.46 -6.36 -7.01
N GLY A 71 13.76 -6.31 -7.22
CA GLY A 71 14.61 -7.48 -7.48
C GLY A 71 15.16 -7.50 -8.91
N ASP A 72 14.49 -6.86 -9.86
CA ASP A 72 14.91 -6.86 -11.27
C ASP A 72 16.05 -5.86 -11.55
N ALA A 73 16.23 -4.84 -10.71
CA ALA A 73 17.33 -3.88 -10.77
C ALA A 73 17.61 -3.27 -9.39
N PRO A 74 18.77 -2.60 -9.19
CA PRO A 74 19.05 -1.85 -7.97
C PRO A 74 17.95 -0.81 -7.69
N ARG A 75 17.63 -0.61 -6.41
CA ARG A 75 16.51 0.25 -5.98
C ARG A 75 16.53 1.64 -6.63
N GLY A 76 17.68 2.31 -6.64
CA GLY A 76 17.81 3.65 -7.23
C GLY A 76 17.44 3.66 -8.71
N VAL A 77 17.92 2.67 -9.46
CA VAL A 77 17.65 2.51 -10.90
C VAL A 77 16.17 2.22 -11.16
N LEU A 78 15.53 1.37 -10.35
CA LEU A 78 14.09 1.09 -10.49
C LEU A 78 13.26 2.36 -10.29
N LEU A 79 13.60 3.15 -9.28
CA LEU A 79 12.88 4.39 -8.96
C LEU A 79 13.10 5.47 -10.02
N GLU A 80 14.32 5.59 -10.53
CA GLU A 80 14.64 6.48 -11.64
C GLU A 80 13.82 6.14 -12.88
N ARG A 81 13.85 4.88 -13.32
CA ARG A 81 13.08 4.42 -14.49
C ARG A 81 11.57 4.57 -14.30
N PHE A 82 11.05 4.29 -13.10
CA PHE A 82 9.64 4.51 -12.77
C PHE A 82 9.26 5.99 -12.91
N ARG A 83 10.10 6.90 -12.41
CA ARG A 83 9.89 8.34 -12.53
C ARG A 83 9.94 8.81 -13.98
N GLU A 84 10.93 8.34 -14.73
CA GLU A 84 11.10 8.69 -16.15
C GLU A 84 9.95 8.16 -17.02
N SER A 85 9.37 7.02 -16.67
CA SER A 85 8.21 6.46 -17.36
C SER A 85 6.96 7.34 -17.25
N GLY A 86 6.77 8.09 -16.16
CA GLY A 86 5.63 8.97 -15.94
C GLY A 86 4.28 8.27 -15.72
N ASN A 87 4.11 7.03 -16.19
CA ASN A 87 2.90 6.22 -16.08
C ASN A 87 3.16 4.78 -15.59
N GLY A 88 4.31 4.51 -14.99
CA GLY A 88 4.71 3.16 -14.58
C GLY A 88 3.85 2.56 -13.46
N VAL A 89 3.95 1.24 -13.30
CA VAL A 89 3.47 0.50 -12.13
C VAL A 89 4.67 -0.15 -11.46
N LEU A 90 4.88 0.11 -10.18
CA LEU A 90 5.98 -0.50 -9.43
C LEU A 90 5.45 -1.43 -8.35
N LEU A 91 5.99 -2.66 -8.34
CA LEU A 91 5.78 -3.67 -7.32
C LEU A 91 6.96 -3.69 -6.36
N GLY A 92 6.69 -3.48 -5.08
CA GLY A 92 7.73 -3.46 -4.05
C GLY A 92 7.27 -4.12 -2.75
N LEU A 93 8.21 -4.58 -1.94
CA LEU A 93 7.94 -4.93 -0.56
C LEU A 93 7.64 -3.66 0.24
N ALA A 94 6.90 -3.78 1.34
CA ALA A 94 6.59 -2.64 2.21
C ALA A 94 7.84 -1.90 2.73
N SER A 95 9.02 -2.54 2.76
CA SER A 95 10.29 -1.90 3.09
C SER A 95 10.90 -1.08 1.95
N PHE A 96 10.51 -1.35 0.70
CA PHE A 96 11.08 -0.75 -0.51
C PHE A 96 10.92 0.77 -0.56
N TRP A 97 9.83 1.29 -0.01
CA TRP A 97 9.48 2.70 -0.06
C TRP A 97 10.23 3.60 0.95
N GLN A 98 11.05 3.02 1.85
CA GLN A 98 11.77 3.82 2.85
C GLN A 98 12.84 4.68 2.16
N GLY A 99 12.64 6.01 2.23
CA GLY A 99 13.53 7.00 1.63
C GLY A 99 13.29 7.27 0.14
N VAL A 100 12.10 6.93 -0.38
CA VAL A 100 11.71 7.19 -1.76
C VAL A 100 10.92 8.49 -1.89
N ASP A 101 11.31 9.33 -2.83
CA ASP A 101 10.58 10.53 -3.24
C ASP A 101 10.35 10.47 -4.77
N VAL A 102 9.09 10.41 -5.21
CA VAL A 102 8.67 10.35 -6.63
C VAL A 102 7.85 11.60 -7.00
N PRO A 103 8.41 12.81 -7.01
CA PRO A 103 7.68 14.07 -7.07
C PRO A 103 6.67 14.14 -8.23
N GLY A 104 5.54 14.79 -7.97
CA GLY A 104 4.54 15.17 -8.97
C GLY A 104 3.54 14.07 -9.34
N ASP A 105 2.90 14.26 -10.50
CA ASP A 105 1.80 13.44 -11.03
C ASP A 105 2.15 11.96 -11.25
N ALA A 106 3.43 11.57 -11.20
CA ALA A 106 3.90 10.22 -11.50
C ALA A 106 3.42 9.13 -10.51
N LEU A 107 2.86 9.52 -9.35
CA LEU A 107 2.29 8.60 -8.38
C LEU A 107 0.96 9.12 -7.85
N SER A 108 -0.14 8.51 -8.30
CA SER A 108 -1.51 8.86 -7.89
C SER A 108 -2.26 7.69 -7.23
N LEU A 109 -1.71 6.47 -7.28
CA LEU A 109 -2.27 5.30 -6.62
C LEU A 109 -1.22 4.61 -5.75
N VAL A 110 -1.55 4.38 -4.49
CA VAL A 110 -0.78 3.51 -3.59
C VAL A 110 -1.69 2.39 -3.12
N VAL A 111 -1.29 1.15 -3.37
CA VAL A 111 -1.99 -0.05 -2.91
C VAL A 111 -1.14 -0.75 -1.89
N ILE A 112 -1.72 -1.08 -0.73
CA ILE A 112 -1.07 -1.90 0.30
C ILE A 112 -1.89 -3.16 0.47
N ASP A 113 -1.30 -4.31 0.15
CA ASP A 113 -2.01 -5.59 0.19
C ASP A 113 -2.45 -5.94 1.62
N LYS A 114 -1.53 -5.84 2.59
CA LYS A 114 -1.70 -6.30 3.97
C LYS A 114 -1.10 -5.31 4.94
N LEU A 115 -1.64 -5.28 6.16
CA LEU A 115 -1.07 -4.50 7.25
C LEU A 115 0.39 -4.92 7.49
N PRO A 116 1.34 -3.96 7.55
CA PRO A 116 2.78 -4.22 7.54
C PRO A 116 3.30 -4.65 8.92
N PHE A 117 2.74 -5.75 9.44
CA PHE A 117 3.29 -6.43 10.60
C PHE A 117 4.60 -7.12 10.22
N ALA A 118 5.59 -7.06 11.12
CA ALA A 118 6.85 -7.76 10.94
C ALA A 118 6.63 -9.28 10.82
N ALA A 119 7.45 -9.92 10.00
CA ALA A 119 7.38 -11.36 9.80
C ALA A 119 7.83 -12.08 11.09
N PRO A 120 7.09 -13.11 11.54
CA PRO A 120 7.34 -13.78 12.82
C PRO A 120 8.60 -14.67 12.83
N ASP A 121 9.25 -14.88 11.70
CA ASP A 121 10.43 -15.73 11.53
C ASP A 121 11.77 -15.00 11.72
N ASP A 122 11.74 -13.72 12.12
CA ASP A 122 12.94 -12.95 12.47
C ASP A 122 13.41 -13.29 13.91
N PRO A 123 14.58 -13.93 14.10
CA PRO A 123 15.08 -14.29 15.43
C PRO A 123 15.32 -13.08 16.35
N VAL A 124 15.66 -11.92 15.79
CA VAL A 124 15.85 -10.68 16.55
C VAL A 124 14.49 -10.15 17.01
N LEU A 125 13.47 -10.24 16.15
CA LEU A 125 12.10 -9.91 16.53
C LEU A 125 11.63 -10.82 17.66
N GLU A 126 11.78 -12.14 17.54
CA GLU A 126 11.35 -13.08 18.58
C GLU A 126 12.02 -12.80 19.93
N ALA A 127 13.33 -12.56 19.94
CA ALA A 127 14.05 -12.18 21.16
C ALA A 127 13.50 -10.90 21.80
N ARG A 128 13.12 -9.91 20.98
CA ARG A 128 12.50 -8.66 21.47
C ARG A 128 11.08 -8.90 22.01
N LEU A 129 10.26 -9.69 21.31
CA LEU A 129 8.91 -10.01 21.77
C LEU A 129 8.97 -10.79 23.09
N ASP A 130 9.91 -11.72 23.23
CA ASP A 130 10.15 -12.46 24.47
C ASP A 130 10.58 -11.57 25.63
N ALA A 131 11.45 -10.58 25.39
CA ALA A 131 11.83 -9.63 26.43
C ALA A 131 10.62 -8.84 26.96
N ILE A 132 9.69 -8.43 26.08
CA ILE A 132 8.45 -7.76 26.46
C ILE A 132 7.52 -8.70 27.24
N ARG A 133 7.42 -9.98 26.83
CA ARG A 133 6.64 -11.00 27.58
C ARG A 133 7.21 -11.18 28.99
N ARG A 134 8.54 -11.28 29.12
CA ARG A 134 9.23 -11.47 30.42
C ARG A 134 9.08 -10.27 31.36
N SER A 135 8.92 -9.06 30.84
CA SER A 135 8.63 -7.87 31.65
C SER A 135 7.13 -7.68 31.97
N GLY A 136 6.27 -8.63 31.62
CA GLY A 136 4.83 -8.58 31.88
C GLY A 136 4.02 -7.76 30.86
N GLY A 137 4.64 -7.35 29.75
CA GLY A 137 4.00 -6.61 28.68
C GLY A 137 3.25 -7.49 27.66
N ASN A 138 2.54 -6.82 26.75
CA ASN A 138 1.87 -7.45 25.62
C ASN A 138 2.61 -7.08 24.32
N PRO A 139 3.37 -8.00 23.69
CA PRO A 139 4.19 -7.66 22.53
C PRO A 139 3.41 -7.12 21.33
N PHE A 140 2.17 -7.58 21.15
CA PHE A 140 1.31 -7.10 20.08
C PHE A 140 0.97 -5.62 20.28
N ARG A 141 0.44 -5.27 21.45
CA ARG A 141 0.03 -3.90 21.79
C ARG A 141 1.21 -2.96 21.98
N ASP A 142 2.26 -3.44 22.64
CA ASP A 142 3.34 -2.60 23.14
C ASP A 142 4.45 -2.40 22.08
N TRP A 143 4.49 -3.24 21.03
CA TRP A 143 5.49 -3.11 19.96
C TRP A 143 4.96 -3.36 18.54
N GLN A 144 4.32 -4.50 18.27
CA GLN A 144 3.99 -4.88 16.88
C GLN A 144 2.98 -3.91 16.24
N LEU A 145 1.93 -3.53 16.97
CA LEU A 145 0.92 -2.59 16.51
C LEU A 145 1.52 -1.19 16.29
N PRO A 146 2.21 -0.56 17.27
CA PRO A 146 2.91 0.71 17.04
C PRO A 146 3.88 0.68 15.86
N SER A 147 4.68 -0.39 15.72
CA SER A 147 5.64 -0.54 14.62
C SER A 147 4.94 -0.61 13.27
N ALA A 148 3.89 -1.42 13.13
CA ALA A 148 3.11 -1.54 11.90
C ALA A 148 2.41 -0.22 11.54
N VAL A 149 1.91 0.53 12.54
CA VAL A 149 1.29 1.84 12.35
C VAL A 149 2.30 2.85 11.81
N ILE A 150 3.50 2.90 12.37
CA ILE A 150 4.59 3.77 11.88
C ILE A 150 4.92 3.41 10.44
N SER A 151 5.08 2.12 10.15
CA SER A 151 5.33 1.63 8.79
C SER A 151 4.24 2.11 7.85
N LEU A 152 2.95 1.86 8.13
CA LEU A 152 1.83 2.29 7.28
C LEU A 152 1.85 3.81 7.03
N LYS A 153 2.00 4.61 8.09
CA LYS A 153 2.04 6.07 7.99
C LYS A 153 3.18 6.54 7.10
N GLN A 154 4.33 5.87 7.14
CA GLN A 154 5.53 6.30 6.41
C GLN A 154 5.39 6.29 4.90
N GLY A 155 4.41 5.58 4.33
CA GLY A 155 4.11 5.90 2.95
C GLY A 155 2.70 5.87 2.45
N ALA A 156 1.72 5.79 3.34
CA ALA A 156 0.57 6.65 3.13
C ALA A 156 1.02 8.12 2.97
N GLY A 157 2.00 8.57 3.77
CA GLY A 157 2.60 9.91 3.65
C GLY A 157 3.43 10.16 2.38
N ARG A 158 3.56 9.18 1.49
CA ARG A 158 4.20 9.33 0.16
C ARG A 158 3.18 9.49 -0.96
N LEU A 159 1.90 9.24 -0.70
CA LEU A 159 0.83 9.55 -1.66
C LEU A 159 0.63 11.06 -1.82
N ILE A 160 0.86 11.85 -0.77
CA ILE A 160 0.70 13.30 -0.79
C ILE A 160 1.98 13.97 -0.30
N ARG A 161 2.72 14.57 -1.22
CA ARG A 161 4.01 15.20 -0.98
C ARG A 161 4.02 16.68 -1.33
N THR A 162 3.16 17.11 -2.26
CA THR A 162 2.94 18.52 -2.60
C THR A 162 1.49 18.95 -2.38
N VAL A 163 1.26 20.27 -2.30
CA VAL A 163 -0.09 20.86 -2.13
C VAL A 163 -1.01 20.65 -3.33
N ASN A 164 -0.51 20.10 -4.43
CA ASN A 164 -1.29 19.80 -5.64
C ASN A 164 -1.45 18.30 -5.88
N ASP A 165 -0.75 17.45 -5.11
CA ASP A 165 -0.82 16.00 -5.30
C ASP A 165 -2.24 15.52 -4.98
N ARG A 166 -2.81 14.73 -5.89
CA ARG A 166 -4.10 14.06 -5.72
C ARG A 166 -3.93 12.57 -5.90
N GLY A 167 -4.48 11.77 -5.00
CA GLY A 167 -4.29 10.31 -5.10
C GLY A 167 -5.13 9.46 -4.17
N VAL A 168 -5.11 8.16 -4.47
CA VAL A 168 -5.87 7.14 -3.76
C VAL A 168 -4.94 6.22 -2.98
N LEU A 169 -5.28 5.98 -1.71
CA LEU A 169 -4.67 4.95 -0.89
C LEU A 169 -5.64 3.77 -0.79
N MET A 170 -5.34 2.66 -1.45
CA MET A 170 -6.10 1.42 -1.33
C MET A 170 -5.48 0.53 -0.25
N LEU A 171 -6.27 0.12 0.73
CA LEU A 171 -5.84 -0.82 1.78
C LEU A 171 -6.72 -2.06 1.75
N CYS A 172 -6.13 -3.20 1.36
CA CYS A 172 -6.89 -4.42 1.05
C CYS A 172 -7.09 -5.34 2.26
N ASP A 173 -6.54 -5.00 3.44
CA ASP A 173 -6.57 -5.87 4.60
C ASP A 173 -7.89 -5.76 5.37
N PRO A 174 -8.74 -6.81 5.43
CA PRO A 174 -10.02 -6.75 6.13
C PRO A 174 -9.86 -6.51 7.64
N ARG A 175 -8.68 -6.75 8.21
CA ARG A 175 -8.36 -6.49 9.62
C ARG A 175 -8.42 -5.00 9.98
N LEU A 176 -8.47 -4.10 9.00
CA LEU A 176 -8.78 -2.69 9.23
C LEU A 176 -10.17 -2.45 9.84
N SER A 177 -11.09 -3.40 9.67
CA SER A 177 -12.42 -3.35 10.29
C SER A 177 -12.43 -3.92 11.72
N SER A 178 -11.31 -4.47 12.20
CA SER A 178 -11.17 -5.02 13.55
C SER A 178 -10.98 -3.92 14.61
N GLY A 179 -11.01 -4.31 15.90
CA GLY A 179 -10.85 -3.38 17.02
C GLY A 179 -9.56 -2.54 16.96
N TYR A 180 -8.43 -3.13 16.55
CA TYR A 180 -7.17 -2.38 16.39
C TYR A 180 -7.05 -1.70 15.02
N GLY A 181 -7.84 -2.08 14.03
CA GLY A 181 -7.85 -1.46 12.70
C GLY A 181 -8.12 0.05 12.76
N ARG A 182 -8.93 0.48 13.73
CA ARG A 182 -9.16 1.91 14.03
C ARG A 182 -7.88 2.67 14.38
N VAL A 183 -6.89 2.02 14.99
CA VAL A 183 -5.60 2.64 15.34
C VAL A 183 -4.81 2.98 14.06
N PHE A 184 -4.83 2.09 13.07
CA PHE A 184 -4.24 2.36 11.75
C PHE A 184 -4.94 3.52 11.06
N MET A 185 -6.27 3.50 10.96
CA MET A 185 -7.02 4.55 10.28
C MET A 185 -6.83 5.93 10.94
N LYS A 186 -6.77 6.00 12.27
CA LYS A 186 -6.51 7.25 13.01
C LYS A 186 -5.07 7.76 12.86
N SER A 187 -4.13 6.92 12.46
CA SER A 187 -2.73 7.30 12.30
C SER A 187 -2.42 7.92 10.94
N LEU A 188 -3.30 7.67 9.96
CA LEU A 188 -3.24 8.26 8.64
C LEU A 188 -3.64 9.73 8.71
N PRO A 189 -3.23 10.57 7.74
CA PRO A 189 -3.86 11.87 7.57
C PRO A 189 -5.38 11.72 7.36
N PRO A 190 -6.17 12.78 7.54
CA PRO A 190 -7.63 12.73 7.53
C PRO A 190 -8.19 12.55 6.10
N PHE A 191 -7.84 11.43 5.46
CA PHE A 191 -8.34 11.04 4.16
C PHE A 191 -9.83 10.68 4.29
N PRO A 192 -10.71 11.20 3.42
CA PRO A 192 -12.04 10.62 3.22
C PRO A 192 -11.90 9.11 2.98
N VAL A 193 -12.79 8.32 3.57
CA VAL A 193 -12.76 6.86 3.44
C VAL A 193 -13.99 6.39 2.67
N THR A 194 -13.78 5.61 1.63
CA THR A 194 -14.86 4.93 0.91
C THR A 194 -14.66 3.41 0.89
N ARG A 195 -15.78 2.71 0.72
CA ARG A 195 -15.83 1.26 0.42
C ARG A 195 -16.48 0.99 -0.94
N ASN A 196 -16.83 2.04 -1.68
CA ASN A 196 -17.47 1.95 -2.98
C ASN A 196 -16.42 2.23 -4.06
N GLU A 197 -16.22 1.27 -4.95
CA GLU A 197 -15.27 1.39 -6.07
C GLU A 197 -15.63 2.56 -6.99
N ALA A 198 -16.92 2.80 -7.22
CA ALA A 198 -17.37 3.88 -8.10
C ALA A 198 -16.93 5.28 -7.63
N ASP A 199 -16.86 5.51 -6.31
CA ASP A 199 -16.36 6.78 -5.76
C ASP A 199 -14.87 6.99 -6.11
N VAL A 200 -14.11 5.89 -6.18
CA VAL A 200 -12.68 5.93 -6.51
C VAL A 200 -12.47 6.18 -7.99
N LEU A 201 -13.27 5.54 -8.84
CA LEU A 201 -13.22 5.76 -10.29
C LEU A 201 -13.59 7.22 -10.62
N ALA A 202 -14.69 7.72 -10.05
CA ALA A 202 -15.09 9.12 -10.19
C ALA A 202 -14.00 10.09 -9.70
N PHE A 203 -13.34 9.76 -8.59
CA PHE A 203 -12.21 10.53 -8.09
C PHE A 203 -11.06 10.62 -9.11
N PHE A 204 -10.77 9.57 -9.87
CA PHE A 204 -9.75 9.65 -10.93
C PHE A 204 -10.25 10.37 -12.19
N ASP A 205 -11.54 10.25 -12.53
CA ASP A 205 -12.16 10.89 -13.70
C ASP A 205 -12.24 12.42 -13.57
N ASP A 206 -12.53 12.95 -12.36
CA ASP A 206 -12.51 14.38 -12.02
C ASP A 206 -11.16 15.08 -12.28
N ARG A 207 -10.16 14.36 -12.78
CA ARG A 207 -8.81 14.84 -13.11
C ARG A 207 -8.61 15.03 -14.63
N LEU A 208 -9.57 14.58 -15.45
CA LEU A 208 -9.54 14.67 -16.91
C LEU A 208 -10.21 15.93 -17.46
N ASP A 209 -10.84 16.73 -16.60
CA ASP A 209 -11.38 18.07 -16.87
C ASP A 209 -10.42 19.17 -16.37
#